data_AF-A0A7S1CDF2-F1
#
_entry.id   AF-A0A7S1CDF2-F1
#
_cell.length_a   1.000
_cell.length_b   1.000
_cell.length_c   1.000
_cell.angle_alpha   90.00
_cell.angle_beta   90.00
_cell.angle_gamma   90.00
#
_symmetry.space_group_name_H-M   'P 1'
#
loop_
_entity.id
_entity.type
_entity.pdbx_description
1 polymer ?
#
loop_
_entity_poly.entity_id
_entity_poly.type
_entity_poly.pdbx_seq_one_letter_code
_entity_poly.pdbx_strand_id
1 'polypeptide(L)'
;GGGGGGGGVSGVTDILTPSIIEAADDYVPITIGTSAAALAEARHRIRTHRCDVLHYPEIGMSPSTLALSFGRLAPVTTVGHGHSVTSGHADSVDYFLSLDAAEPSGGDGGGGDGWAYRHYSEQLVLMAGAHAPFTPPVAVPPALPGGGGGGGG
;
A
#
# COMPACT_ATOMS: atom_id res chain seq x y z
N GLY A 1 27.71 16.45 18.40
CA GLY A 1 26.86 15.91 19.49
C GLY A 1 25.44 16.36 19.25
N GLY A 2 24.49 15.43 19.29
CA GLY A 2 23.07 15.72 19.07
C GLY A 2 22.39 14.61 18.29
N GLY A 3 22.25 13.42 18.89
CA GLY A 3 21.40 12.35 18.38
C GLY A 3 19.95 12.64 18.76
N GLY A 4 19.09 12.82 17.76
CA GLY A 4 17.64 12.86 17.94
C GLY A 4 17.08 11.45 17.81
N GLY A 5 16.83 10.79 18.94
CA GLY A 5 16.15 9.50 19.00
C GLY A 5 14.68 9.67 18.63
N GLY A 6 14.26 9.01 17.55
CA GLY A 6 12.85 8.79 17.26
C GLY A 6 12.29 7.78 18.27
N GLY A 7 11.34 8.23 19.08
CA GLY A 7 10.66 7.39 20.06
C GLY A 7 9.87 6.29 19.36
N GLY A 8 10.37 5.06 19.44
CA GLY A 8 9.61 3.87 19.09
C GLY A 8 8.45 3.68 20.06
N VAL A 9 7.26 3.41 19.54
CA VAL A 9 6.13 2.91 20.31
C VAL A 9 6.51 1.51 20.84
N SER A 10 6.98 1.47 22.08
CA SER A 10 7.33 0.25 22.80
C SER A 10 6.08 -0.61 23.00
N GLY A 11 5.96 -1.72 22.26
CA GLY A 11 4.98 -2.77 22.58
C GLY A 11 4.53 -3.67 21.42
N VAL A 12 4.76 -3.29 20.15
CA VAL A 12 4.42 -4.13 18.99
C VAL A 12 5.69 -4.36 18.18
N THR A 13 6.13 -5.62 18.11
CA THR A 13 7.22 -6.00 17.21
C THR A 13 6.69 -5.96 15.77
N ASP A 14 7.34 -5.19 14.91
CA ASP A 14 7.06 -5.21 13.47
C ASP A 14 7.57 -6.54 12.88
N ILE A 15 6.66 -7.50 12.77
CA ILE A 15 6.93 -8.82 12.20
C ILE A 15 6.66 -8.89 10.69
N LEU A 16 5.96 -7.91 10.13
CA LEU A 16 5.54 -7.92 8.72
C LEU A 16 6.65 -7.38 7.83
N THR A 17 7.35 -6.33 8.25
CA THR A 17 8.46 -5.79 7.44
C THR A 17 9.57 -6.83 7.21
N PRO A 18 10.04 -7.59 8.23
CA PRO A 18 11.04 -8.63 8.01
C PRO A 18 10.57 -9.74 7.06
N SER A 19 9.30 -10.18 7.14
CA SER A 19 8.80 -11.23 6.26
C SER A 19 8.64 -10.76 4.81
N ILE A 20 8.28 -9.49 4.60
CA ILE A 20 8.27 -8.86 3.27
C ILE A 20 9.68 -8.79 2.70
N ILE A 21 10.67 -8.38 3.52
CA ILE A 21 12.07 -8.30 3.09
C ILE A 21 12.61 -9.70 2.72
N GLU A 22 12.30 -10.72 3.51
CA GLU A 22 12.72 -12.10 3.26
C GLU A 22 12.09 -12.67 1.98
N ALA A 23 10.84 -12.32 1.68
CA ALA A 23 10.13 -12.79 0.50
C ALA A 23 10.47 -12.01 -0.78
N ALA A 24 11.07 -10.82 -0.68
CA ALA A 24 11.37 -9.96 -1.81
C ALA A 24 12.76 -10.25 -2.41
N ASP A 25 12.86 -10.17 -3.75
CA ASP A 25 14.16 -10.24 -4.43
C ASP A 25 15.05 -9.03 -4.11
N ASP A 26 14.43 -7.86 -3.91
CA ASP A 26 15.10 -6.62 -3.50
C ASP A 26 14.17 -5.78 -2.59
N TYR A 27 14.77 -5.05 -1.66
CA TYR A 27 14.06 -4.17 -0.75
C TYR A 27 14.73 -2.81 -0.65
N VAL A 28 13.96 -1.77 -1.01
CA VAL A 28 14.47 -0.40 -1.08
C VAL A 28 13.61 0.51 -0.19
N PRO A 29 14.11 0.91 0.99
CA PRO A 29 13.31 1.68 1.93
C PRO A 29 13.12 3.11 1.43
N ILE A 30 11.91 3.53 1.06
CA ILE A 30 11.62 4.89 0.60
C ILE A 30 11.14 5.75 1.77
N THR A 31 11.85 6.85 2.04
CA THR A 31 11.39 7.84 3.00
C THR A 31 10.15 8.53 2.45
N ILE A 32 9.03 8.33 3.13
CA ILE A 32 7.76 8.95 2.81
C ILE A 32 7.77 10.40 3.31
N GLY A 33 7.36 11.33 2.45
CA GLY A 33 7.27 12.75 2.78
C GLY A 33 6.65 13.55 1.64
N THR A 34 5.97 14.64 1.97
CA THR A 34 5.26 15.51 1.01
C THR A 34 6.08 16.69 0.52
N SER A 35 7.30 16.89 1.03
CA SER A 35 8.18 17.95 0.55
C SER A 35 8.64 17.66 -0.88
N ALA A 36 8.90 18.71 -1.66
CA ALA A 36 9.39 18.56 -3.03
C ALA A 36 10.68 17.71 -3.11
N ALA A 37 11.57 17.88 -2.14
CA ALA A 37 12.82 17.10 -2.06
C ALA A 37 12.55 15.62 -1.76
N ALA A 38 11.66 15.31 -0.82
CA ALA A 38 11.31 13.92 -0.49
C ALA A 38 10.64 13.22 -1.68
N LEU A 39 9.71 13.90 -2.36
CA LEU A 39 9.06 13.37 -3.55
C LEU A 39 10.04 13.18 -4.71
N ALA A 40 10.95 14.13 -4.94
CA ALA A 40 11.97 14.01 -5.98
C ALA A 40 12.89 12.81 -5.73
N GLU A 41 13.32 12.62 -4.48
CA GLU A 41 14.15 11.48 -4.08
C GLU A 41 13.41 10.15 -4.27
N ALA A 42 12.15 10.07 -3.80
CA ALA A 42 11.33 8.88 -3.99
C ALA A 42 11.15 8.53 -5.48
N ARG A 43 10.83 9.53 -6.32
CA ARG A 43 10.72 9.34 -7.79
C ARG A 43 12.03 8.85 -8.40
N HIS A 44 13.16 9.44 -7.98
CA HIS A 44 14.48 9.06 -8.50
C HIS A 44 14.80 7.60 -8.17
N ARG A 45 14.57 7.19 -6.92
CA ARG A 45 14.82 5.82 -6.48
C ARG A 45 13.95 4.82 -7.23
N ILE A 46 12.64 5.05 -7.30
CA ILE A 46 11.71 4.17 -8.05
C ILE A 46 12.15 4.02 -9.51
N ARG A 47 12.45 5.13 -10.22
CA ARG A 47 12.84 5.07 -11.64
C ARG A 47 14.19 4.37 -11.87
N THR A 48 15.08 4.40 -10.88
CA THR A 48 16.39 3.75 -10.99
C THR A 48 16.28 2.23 -10.96
N HIS A 49 15.22 1.68 -10.34
CA HIS A 49 14.91 0.25 -10.42
C HIS A 49 14.43 -0.21 -11.80
N ARG A 50 14.03 0.73 -12.68
CA ARG A 50 13.64 0.45 -14.06
C ARG A 50 12.61 -0.67 -14.19
N CYS A 51 11.64 -0.72 -13.27
CA CYS A 51 10.58 -1.70 -13.33
C CYS A 51 9.76 -1.54 -14.61
N ASP A 52 9.40 -2.65 -15.25
CA ASP A 52 8.42 -2.66 -16.35
C ASP A 52 7.01 -2.41 -15.83
N VAL A 53 6.72 -2.88 -14.61
CA VAL A 53 5.46 -2.71 -13.90
C VAL A 53 5.71 -2.10 -12.52
N LEU A 54 5.01 -1.01 -12.20
CA LEU A 54 4.93 -0.46 -10.85
C LEU A 54 3.55 -0.76 -10.26
N HIS A 55 3.51 -1.48 -9.15
CA HIS A 55 2.26 -1.79 -8.45
C HIS A 55 2.16 -0.96 -7.16
N TYR A 56 1.07 -0.21 -7.02
CA TYR A 56 0.66 0.44 -5.78
C TYR A 56 -0.36 -0.44 -5.06
N PRO A 57 -0.04 -1.03 -3.89
CA PRO A 57 -1.03 -1.81 -3.13
C PRO A 57 -2.24 -0.95 -2.71
N GLU A 58 -2.03 0.34 -2.51
CA GLU A 58 -3.03 1.37 -2.24
C GLU A 58 -2.59 2.73 -2.77
N ILE A 59 -3.56 3.58 -3.07
CA ILE A 59 -3.35 5.02 -3.27
C ILE A 59 -4.41 5.75 -2.42
N GLY A 60 -3.97 6.72 -1.63
CA GLY A 60 -4.85 7.64 -0.91
C GLY A 60 -4.70 7.63 0.61
N MET A 61 -4.19 6.56 1.22
CA MET A 61 -3.94 6.53 2.67
C MET A 61 -2.69 7.33 3.05
N SER A 62 -1.73 7.47 2.14
CA SER A 62 -0.55 8.32 2.29
C SER A 62 -0.57 9.47 1.27
N PRO A 63 -0.45 10.74 1.71
CA PRO A 63 -0.31 11.87 0.79
C PRO A 63 0.88 11.74 -0.17
N SER A 64 1.91 10.99 0.22
CA SER A 64 3.09 10.79 -0.63
C SER A 64 2.82 9.76 -1.74
N THR A 65 2.12 8.66 -1.45
CA THR A 65 1.75 7.67 -2.48
C THR A 65 0.79 8.30 -3.48
N LEU A 66 -0.16 9.10 -3.01
CA LEU A 66 -1.00 9.94 -3.84
C LEU A 66 -0.17 10.88 -4.74
N ALA A 67 0.74 11.68 -4.16
CA ALA A 67 1.57 12.60 -4.94
C ALA A 67 2.46 11.88 -5.98
N LEU A 68 3.00 10.71 -5.64
CA LEU A 68 3.81 9.90 -6.55
C LEU A 68 2.98 9.36 -7.70
N SER A 69 1.74 8.92 -7.44
CA SER A 69 0.85 8.30 -8.42
C SER A 69 0.52 9.19 -9.62
N PHE A 70 0.59 10.52 -9.49
CA PHE A 70 0.45 11.46 -10.62
C PHE A 70 1.59 11.35 -11.66
N GLY A 71 2.70 10.69 -11.33
CA GLY A 71 3.82 10.53 -12.25
C GLY A 71 3.88 9.14 -12.84
N ARG A 72 4.12 9.05 -14.15
CA ARG A 72 4.44 7.79 -14.82
C ARG A 72 5.88 7.38 -14.49
N LEU A 73 6.04 6.51 -13.48
CA LEU A 73 7.36 6.07 -12.97
C LEU A 73 7.81 4.71 -13.54
N ALA A 74 6.90 3.96 -14.15
CA ALA A 74 7.14 2.74 -14.93
C ALA A 74 6.28 2.77 -16.21
N PRO A 75 6.60 1.94 -17.24
CA PRO A 75 5.78 1.82 -18.44
C PRO A 75 4.33 1.44 -18.14
N VAL A 76 4.13 0.46 -17.25
CA VAL A 76 2.82 0.03 -16.75
C VAL A 76 2.72 0.33 -15.26
N THR A 77 1.65 0.99 -14.86
CA THR A 77 1.33 1.25 -13.46
C THR A 77 0.00 0.60 -13.11
N THR A 78 -0.04 -0.12 -11.99
CA THR A 78 -1.25 -0.77 -11.48
C THR A 78 -1.53 -0.36 -10.04
N VAL A 79 -2.79 -0.42 -9.63
CA VAL A 79 -3.21 -0.19 -8.24
C VAL A 79 -4.09 -1.34 -7.75
N GLY A 80 -3.96 -1.70 -6.47
CA GLY A 80 -4.76 -2.72 -5.80
C GLY A 80 -5.87 -2.16 -4.91
N HIS A 81 -6.57 -3.08 -4.24
CA HIS A 81 -7.76 -2.79 -3.41
C HIS A 81 -7.49 -2.17 -2.03
N GLY A 82 -6.25 -1.81 -1.69
CA GLY A 82 -5.93 -1.31 -0.35
C GLY A 82 -6.70 -0.03 0.03
N HIS A 83 -7.13 0.75 -0.96
CA HIS A 83 -8.21 1.72 -0.84
C HIS A 83 -9.30 1.34 -1.85
N SER A 84 -10.48 0.91 -1.39
CA SER A 84 -11.51 0.28 -2.24
C SER A 84 -12.33 1.28 -3.08
N VAL A 85 -11.66 2.24 -3.71
CA VAL A 85 -12.20 3.17 -4.70
C VAL A 85 -11.17 3.39 -5.81
N THR A 86 -11.63 3.75 -7.02
CA THR A 86 -10.75 4.15 -8.13
C THR A 86 -9.76 5.24 -7.69
N SER A 87 -8.52 5.20 -8.21
CA SER A 87 -7.53 6.21 -7.83
C SER A 87 -7.86 7.59 -8.42
N GLY A 88 -8.58 7.63 -9.54
CA GLY A 88 -8.86 8.87 -10.29
C GLY A 88 -7.72 9.35 -11.19
N HIS A 89 -6.65 8.57 -11.34
CA HIS A 89 -5.43 8.95 -12.06
C HIS A 89 -5.24 8.22 -13.39
N ALA A 90 -6.24 8.24 -14.28
CA ALA A 90 -6.21 7.51 -15.57
C ALA A 90 -4.99 7.83 -16.47
N ASP A 91 -4.39 9.02 -16.33
CA ASP A 91 -3.23 9.42 -17.14
C ASP A 91 -1.92 8.73 -16.73
N SER A 92 -1.82 8.27 -15.48
CA SER A 92 -0.59 7.75 -14.87
C SER A 92 -0.73 6.36 -14.24
N VAL A 93 -1.95 5.89 -14.01
CA VAL A 93 -2.29 4.55 -13.52
C VAL A 93 -3.13 3.84 -14.58
N ASP A 94 -2.64 2.70 -15.07
CA ASP A 94 -3.23 2.03 -16.23
C ASP A 94 -4.29 1.00 -15.83
N TYR A 95 -4.07 0.26 -14.74
CA TYR A 95 -4.96 -0.83 -14.32
C TYR A 95 -5.32 -0.79 -12.83
N PHE A 96 -6.59 -1.12 -12.54
CA PHE A 96 -7.07 -1.39 -11.20
C PHE A 96 -7.25 -2.92 -11.04
N LEU A 97 -6.49 -3.53 -10.14
CA LEU A 97 -6.47 -4.97 -9.91
C LEU A 97 -7.48 -5.34 -8.82
N SER A 98 -8.58 -5.96 -9.23
CA SER A 98 -9.71 -6.35 -8.39
C SER A 98 -9.93 -7.86 -8.38
N LEU A 99 -10.88 -8.31 -7.56
CA LEU A 99 -11.33 -9.68 -7.45
C LEU A 99 -12.71 -9.84 -8.06
N ASP A 100 -12.92 -10.95 -8.78
CA ASP A 100 -14.23 -11.34 -9.27
C ASP A 100 -15.31 -11.34 -8.17
N ALA A 101 -14.96 -11.81 -6.97
CA ALA A 101 -15.84 -11.87 -5.80
C ALA A 101 -16.04 -10.53 -5.08
N ALA A 102 -15.20 -9.52 -5.35
CA ALA A 102 -15.28 -8.22 -4.70
C ALA A 102 -16.13 -7.21 -5.48
N GLU A 103 -16.26 -7.38 -6.79
CA GLU A 103 -17.10 -6.51 -7.62
C GLU A 103 -18.55 -7.02 -7.67
N PRO A 104 -19.55 -6.12 -7.68
CA PRO A 104 -20.93 -6.51 -7.90
C PRO A 104 -21.05 -7.34 -9.18
N SER A 105 -21.86 -8.40 -9.16
CA SER A 105 -22.11 -9.32 -10.28
C SER A 105 -22.85 -8.69 -11.49
N GLY A 106 -22.74 -7.37 -11.68
CA GLY A 106 -23.23 -6.58 -12.81
C GLY A 106 -22.19 -6.39 -13.91
N GLY A 107 -21.36 -7.40 -14.15
CA GLY A 107 -20.79 -7.69 -15.46
C GLY A 107 -21.53 -8.92 -15.99
N ASP A 108 -22.75 -8.72 -16.46
CA ASP A 108 -23.60 -9.71 -17.09
C ASP A 108 -22.90 -10.33 -18.32
N GLY A 109 -22.13 -11.40 -18.06
CA GLY A 109 -21.65 -12.32 -19.08
C GLY A 109 -20.59 -11.76 -20.03
N GLY A 110 -19.31 -11.84 -19.63
CA GLY A 110 -18.21 -11.92 -20.59
C GLY A 110 -17.92 -10.70 -21.48
N GLY A 111 -18.53 -9.55 -21.22
CA GLY A 111 -18.24 -8.27 -21.89
C GLY A 111 -17.66 -7.25 -20.91
N GLY A 112 -16.56 -6.59 -21.27
CA GLY A 112 -15.88 -5.58 -20.45
C GLY A 112 -16.61 -4.24 -20.32
N ASP A 113 -17.94 -4.23 -20.24
CA ASP A 113 -18.81 -3.04 -20.28
C ASP A 113 -19.91 -3.01 -19.20
N GLY A 114 -19.80 -3.88 -18.19
CA GLY A 114 -20.65 -3.88 -16.99
C GLY A 114 -20.51 -2.61 -16.11
N TRP A 115 -21.35 -2.50 -15.07
CA TRP A 115 -21.36 -1.35 -14.15
C TRP A 115 -19.96 -1.05 -13.60
N ALA A 116 -19.26 -2.08 -13.08
CA ALA A 116 -17.94 -1.92 -12.49
C ALA A 116 -16.97 -1.20 -13.45
N TYR A 117 -16.90 -1.64 -14.71
CA TYR A 117 -16.01 -1.05 -15.73
C TYR A 117 -16.26 0.43 -16.03
N ARG A 118 -17.48 0.95 -15.77
CA ARG A 118 -17.82 2.37 -15.97
C ARG A 118 -17.46 3.27 -14.79
N HIS A 119 -17.11 2.69 -13.65
CA HIS A 119 -16.85 3.43 -12.41
C HIS A 119 -15.37 3.48 -12.02
N TYR A 120 -14.49 2.86 -12.80
CA TYR A 120 -13.04 2.99 -12.67
C TYR A 120 -12.47 3.95 -13.72
N SER A 121 -11.55 4.80 -13.30
CA SER A 121 -10.76 5.64 -14.20
C SER A 121 -9.69 4.82 -14.95
N GLU A 122 -9.22 3.76 -14.33
CA GLU A 122 -8.28 2.77 -14.84
C GLU A 122 -9.02 1.62 -15.55
N GLN A 123 -8.28 0.79 -16.29
CA GLN A 123 -8.84 -0.47 -16.78
C GLN A 123 -8.96 -1.47 -15.63
N LEU A 124 -10.19 -1.89 -15.34
CA LEU A 124 -10.47 -2.90 -14.31
C LEU A 124 -10.03 -4.29 -14.78
N VAL A 125 -9.17 -4.94 -14.00
CA VAL A 125 -8.73 -6.32 -14.21
C VAL A 125 -9.23 -7.18 -13.06
N LEU A 126 -10.03 -8.19 -13.37
CA LEU A 126 -10.57 -9.14 -12.40
C LEU A 126 -9.69 -10.38 -12.34
N MET A 127 -9.09 -10.62 -11.17
CA MET A 127 -8.33 -11.83 -10.89
C MET A 127 -9.24 -12.90 -10.28
N ALA A 128 -9.01 -14.15 -10.66
CA ALA A 128 -9.67 -15.30 -10.06
C ALA A 128 -9.04 -15.62 -8.70
N GLY A 129 -9.84 -15.58 -7.63
CA GLY A 129 -9.39 -15.91 -6.27
C GLY A 129 -8.61 -14.79 -5.57
N ALA A 130 -8.42 -14.91 -4.25
CA ALA A 130 -7.86 -13.84 -3.42
C ALA A 130 -6.37 -13.56 -3.72
N HIS A 131 -6.05 -12.34 -4.13
CA HIS A 131 -4.67 -11.88 -4.40
C HIS A 131 -3.99 -11.23 -3.17
N ALA A 132 -4.74 -11.01 -2.10
CA ALA A 132 -4.25 -10.47 -0.84
C ALA A 132 -4.33 -11.56 0.25
N PRO A 133 -3.23 -12.27 0.57
CA PRO A 133 -3.24 -13.28 1.61
C PRO A 133 -3.53 -12.65 2.98
N PHE A 134 -4.58 -13.12 3.65
CA PHE A 134 -4.90 -12.67 5.00
C PHE A 134 -3.94 -13.30 5.99
N THR A 135 -3.13 -12.47 6.65
CA THR A 135 -2.33 -12.90 7.80
C THR A 135 -3.13 -12.62 9.07
N PRO A 136 -3.49 -13.64 9.87
CA PRO A 136 -4.24 -13.42 11.11
C PRO A 136 -3.43 -12.53 12.07
N PRO A 137 -4.08 -11.60 12.79
CA PRO A 137 -3.38 -10.71 13.71
C PRO A 137 -2.72 -11.50 14.84
N VAL A 138 -1.51 -11.10 15.22
CA VAL A 138 -0.85 -11.65 16.41
C VAL A 138 -1.52 -11.07 17.65
N ALA A 139 -1.77 -11.93 18.65
CA ALA A 139 -2.35 -11.51 19.91
C ALA A 139 -1.49 -10.42 20.56
N VAL A 140 -2.10 -9.27 20.89
CA VAL A 140 -1.44 -8.24 21.69
C VAL A 140 -1.26 -8.81 23.11
N PRO A 141 -0.03 -8.85 23.65
CA PRO A 141 0.18 -9.30 25.02
C PRO A 141 -0.65 -8.44 25.98
N PRO A 142 -1.22 -9.00 27.07
CA PRO A 142 -1.89 -8.19 28.08
C PRO A 142 -0.93 -7.13 28.61
N ALA A 143 -1.42 -5.90 28.77
CA ALA A 143 -0.65 -4.83 29.39
C ALA A 143 -0.14 -5.30 30.76
N LEU A 144 1.15 -5.07 31.05
CA LEU A 144 1.70 -5.38 32.37
C LEU A 144 0.81 -4.71 33.43
N PRO A 145 0.41 -5.44 34.50
CA PRO A 145 -0.38 -4.83 35.55
C PRO A 145 0.40 -3.62 36.08
N GLY A 146 -0.22 -2.44 35.96
CA GLY A 146 0.39 -1.18 36.36
C GLY A 146 0.96 -1.34 37.75
N GLY A 147 2.27 -1.07 37.89
CA GLY A 147 2.97 -1.17 39.16
C GLY A 147 2.22 -0.35 40.18
N GLY A 148 1.44 -1.02 41.02
CA GLY A 148 0.76 -0.40 42.14
C GLY A 148 1.84 0.19 43.02
N GLY A 149 2.02 1.50 42.94
CA GLY A 149 2.77 2.25 43.93
C GLY A 149 2.08 2.02 45.27
N GLY A 150 2.60 1.05 46.02
CA GLY A 150 2.24 0.82 47.40
C GLY A 150 2.67 2.04 48.20
N GLY A 151 1.76 3.00 48.35
CA GLY A 151 1.80 3.94 49.44
C GLY A 151 1.31 3.26 50.71
N GLY A 152 2.06 3.40 51.80
CA GLY A 152 1.58 3.13 53.16
C GLY A 152 2.58 2.38 54.03
N GLY A 153 3.10 3.05 55.05
CA GLY A 153 3.89 2.49 56.15
C GLY A 153 4.91 3.46 56.70
#